data_AF-A0A7Y2ZTD8-F1
#
_entry.id   AF-A0A7Y2ZTD8-F1
#
_cell.length_a   1.000
_cell.length_b   1.000
_cell.length_c   1.000
_cell.angle_alpha   90.00
_cell.angle_beta   90.00
_cell.angle_gamma   90.00
#
_symmetry.space_group_name_H-M   'P 1'
#
loop_
_entity.id
_entity.type
_entity.pdbx_description
1 polymer ?
#
loop_
_entity_poly.entity_id
_entity_poly.type
_entity_poly.pdbx_seq_one_letter_code
_entity_poly.pdbx_strand_id
1 'polypeptide(L)'
;MTFSEKDIQQLNALGLTKDKVLNQIKIFNKGLPFITLESTATIGNGILKVSKQEHQDYINYFNSKRNKKSFIKFVPASGAATRMFKFLFDFLEEFKPDEDTIEDYVTRKKASNLSKFFNDIKSFPFYNNIKQQLLKDYKIFENLSVNHQLFLFVKSMLNEDQLNFGNCPKGLLPFHHYKNRIATAFEEHLFEGA
;
A
#
# COMPACT_ATOMS: atom_id res chain seq x y z
N MET A 1 -27.00 -7.61 -11.82
CA MET A 1 -26.56 -8.82 -11.08
C MET A 1 -27.78 -9.52 -10.54
N THR A 2 -27.87 -10.83 -10.74
CA THR A 2 -28.98 -11.67 -10.28
C THR A 2 -28.39 -12.76 -9.40
N PHE A 3 -28.87 -12.89 -8.16
CA PHE A 3 -28.44 -13.95 -7.24
C PHE A 3 -29.19 -15.24 -7.57
N SER A 4 -28.48 -16.36 -7.59
CA SER A 4 -29.08 -17.69 -7.65
C SER A 4 -29.70 -18.08 -6.30
N GLU A 5 -30.51 -19.14 -6.27
CA GLU A 5 -31.05 -19.68 -5.02
C GLU A 5 -29.94 -20.14 -4.06
N LYS A 6 -28.85 -20.71 -4.60
CA LYS A 6 -27.68 -21.10 -3.80
C LYS A 6 -27.02 -19.89 -3.14
N ASP A 7 -26.87 -18.78 -3.87
CA ASP A 7 -26.32 -17.55 -3.32
C ASP A 7 -27.20 -17.01 -2.19
N ILE A 8 -28.53 -17.02 -2.38
CA ILE A 8 -29.49 -16.56 -1.37
C ILE A 8 -29.41 -17.41 -0.09
N GLN A 9 -29.31 -18.73 -0.23
CA GLN A 9 -29.14 -19.64 0.92
C GLN A 9 -27.83 -19.37 1.67
N GLN A 10 -26.73 -19.16 0.94
CA GLN A 10 -25.43 -18.83 1.54
C GLN A 10 -25.47 -17.49 2.28
N LEU A 11 -26.08 -16.45 1.70
CA LEU A 11 -26.22 -15.14 2.33
C LEU A 11 -27.03 -15.23 3.62
N ASN A 12 -28.15 -15.96 3.61
CA ASN A 12 -28.97 -16.17 4.79
C ASN A 12 -28.21 -16.90 5.90
N ALA A 13 -27.40 -17.92 5.55
CA ALA A 13 -26.56 -18.64 6.50
C ALA A 13 -25.49 -17.75 7.16
N LEU A 14 -25.04 -16.71 6.46
CA LEU A 14 -24.13 -15.68 6.98
C LEU A 14 -24.85 -14.53 7.73
N GLY A 15 -26.19 -14.60 7.88
CA GLY A 15 -26.99 -13.56 8.53
C GLY A 15 -27.17 -12.28 7.68
N LEU A 16 -27.00 -12.39 6.35
CA LEU A 16 -27.10 -11.29 5.41
C LEU A 16 -28.40 -11.40 4.58
N THR A 17 -29.03 -10.25 4.29
CA THR A 17 -30.17 -10.18 3.37
C THR A 17 -29.71 -9.80 1.98
N LYS A 18 -30.45 -10.24 0.95
CA LYS A 18 -30.22 -9.86 -0.44
C LYS A 18 -30.11 -8.35 -0.62
N ASP A 19 -30.99 -7.59 0.03
CA ASP A 19 -31.01 -6.13 -0.08
C ASP A 19 -29.78 -5.47 0.55
N LYS A 20 -29.29 -5.99 1.69
CA LYS A 20 -28.03 -5.52 2.30
C LYS A 20 -26.85 -5.69 1.34
N VAL A 21 -26.74 -6.86 0.70
CA VAL A 21 -25.66 -7.15 -0.25
C VAL A 21 -25.78 -6.28 -1.50
N LEU A 22 -26.98 -6.12 -2.06
CA LEU A 22 -27.20 -5.22 -3.19
C LEU A 22 -26.82 -3.77 -2.86
N ASN A 23 -27.11 -3.30 -1.65
CA ASN A 23 -26.70 -1.97 -1.21
C ASN A 23 -25.18 -1.85 -1.06
N GLN A 24 -24.50 -2.88 -0.54
CA GLN A 24 -23.03 -2.92 -0.50
C GLN A 24 -22.42 -2.86 -1.90
N ILE A 25 -22.97 -3.62 -2.86
CA ILE A 25 -22.52 -3.59 -4.27
C ILE A 25 -22.73 -2.20 -4.87
N LYS A 26 -23.86 -1.54 -4.60
CA LYS A 26 -24.09 -0.16 -5.04
C LYS A 26 -23.04 0.80 -4.48
N ILE A 27 -22.65 0.64 -3.21
CA ILE A 27 -21.58 1.44 -2.59
C ILE A 27 -20.23 1.17 -3.29
N PHE A 28 -19.89 -0.08 -3.58
CA PHE A 28 -18.65 -0.39 -4.32
C PHE A 28 -18.63 0.23 -5.73
N ASN A 29 -19.76 0.19 -6.44
CA ASN A 29 -19.85 0.77 -7.79
C ASN A 29 -19.84 2.30 -7.80
N LYS A 30 -20.48 2.94 -6.82
CA LYS A 30 -20.54 4.41 -6.73
C LYS A 30 -19.32 5.03 -6.04
N GLY A 31 -18.53 4.21 -5.34
CA GLY A 31 -17.52 4.68 -4.39
C GLY A 31 -18.14 4.98 -3.02
N LEU A 32 -17.27 5.02 -2.01
CA LEU A 32 -17.68 5.36 -0.65
C LEU A 32 -18.08 6.85 -0.58
N PRO A 33 -19.24 7.19 0.01
CA PRO A 33 -19.56 8.58 0.26
C PRO A 33 -18.53 9.20 1.22
N PHE A 34 -18.34 10.51 1.13
CA PHE A 34 -17.55 11.23 2.10
C PHE A 34 -18.15 11.03 3.49
N ILE A 35 -17.30 10.69 4.45
CA ILE A 35 -17.70 10.50 5.85
C ILE A 35 -17.75 11.88 6.51
N THR A 36 -18.87 12.21 7.14
CA THR A 36 -18.95 13.37 8.03
C THR A 36 -18.15 13.04 9.29
N LEU A 37 -17.06 13.77 9.51
CA LEU A 37 -16.27 13.63 10.73
C LEU A 37 -17.05 14.22 11.90
N GLU A 38 -17.35 13.40 12.89
CA GLU A 38 -18.07 13.83 14.10
C GLU A 38 -17.12 14.56 15.06
N SER A 39 -16.05 13.88 15.49
CA SER A 39 -15.02 14.44 16.36
C SER A 39 -13.75 13.59 16.31
N THR A 40 -12.65 14.10 16.85
CA THR A 40 -11.41 13.32 17.01
C THR A 40 -11.59 12.26 18.09
N ALA A 41 -11.06 11.07 17.82
CA ALA A 41 -11.05 10.00 18.81
C ALA A 41 -10.11 10.37 19.98
N THR A 42 -10.64 10.36 21.20
CA THR A 42 -9.91 10.65 22.44
C THR A 42 -10.22 9.59 23.50
N ILE A 43 -9.51 9.62 24.63
CA ILE A 43 -9.82 8.74 25.76
C ILE A 43 -11.26 9.04 26.22
N GLY A 44 -12.13 8.04 26.18
CA GLY A 44 -13.56 8.17 26.49
C GLY A 44 -14.43 8.60 25.30
N ASN A 45 -13.83 8.94 24.16
CA ASN A 45 -14.51 9.23 22.89
C ASN A 45 -13.93 8.35 21.77
N GLY A 46 -14.37 7.09 21.70
CA GLY A 46 -13.88 6.11 20.72
C GLY A 46 -12.56 5.42 21.08
N ILE A 47 -11.77 5.92 22.04
CA ILE A 47 -10.58 5.23 22.57
C ILE A 47 -10.84 4.83 24.03
N LEU A 48 -10.82 3.52 24.30
CA LEU A 48 -10.87 2.98 25.65
C LEU A 48 -9.47 2.98 26.27
N LYS A 49 -9.34 3.56 27.47
CA LYS A 49 -8.11 3.49 28.27
C LYS A 49 -8.29 2.46 29.36
N VAL A 50 -7.44 1.44 29.36
CA VAL A 50 -7.43 0.40 30.38
C VAL A 50 -6.44 0.77 31.49
N SER A 51 -6.79 0.44 32.73
CA SER A 51 -5.90 0.51 33.88
C SER A 51 -4.82 -0.57 33.82
N LYS A 52 -3.79 -0.45 34.67
CA LYS A 52 -2.76 -1.49 34.79
C LYS A 52 -3.34 -2.85 35.23
N GLN A 53 -4.35 -2.81 36.11
CA GLN A 53 -5.02 -4.01 36.59
C GLN A 53 -5.80 -4.68 35.45
N GLU A 54 -6.67 -3.92 34.75
CA GLU A 54 -7.44 -4.45 33.62
C GLU A 54 -6.53 -4.99 32.51
N HIS A 55 -5.41 -4.31 32.24
CA HIS A 55 -4.42 -4.79 31.28
C HIS A 55 -3.89 -6.18 31.66
N GLN A 56 -3.54 -6.39 32.94
CA GLN A 56 -3.09 -7.70 33.42
C GLN A 56 -4.22 -8.74 33.37
N ASP A 57 -5.45 -8.34 33.69
CA ASP A 57 -6.61 -9.22 33.65
C ASP A 57 -6.92 -9.68 32.22
N TYR A 58 -6.81 -8.79 31.22
CA TYR A 58 -6.97 -9.15 29.81
C TYR A 58 -5.86 -10.09 29.31
N ILE A 59 -4.62 -9.87 29.73
CA ILE A 59 -3.51 -10.79 29.42
C ILE A 59 -3.79 -12.18 30.01
N ASN A 60 -4.19 -12.23 31.29
CA ASN A 60 -4.51 -13.48 31.98
C ASN A 60 -5.69 -14.21 31.30
N TYR A 61 -6.73 -13.46 30.93
CA TYR A 61 -7.88 -13.98 30.20
C TYR A 61 -7.45 -14.59 28.86
N PHE A 62 -6.69 -13.86 28.05
CA PHE A 62 -6.17 -14.35 26.77
C PHE A 62 -5.34 -15.63 26.95
N ASN A 63 -4.40 -15.63 27.90
CA ASN A 63 -3.54 -16.79 28.18
C ASN A 63 -4.32 -18.02 28.67
N SER A 64 -5.40 -17.83 29.43
CA SER A 64 -6.26 -18.95 29.87
C SER A 64 -7.03 -19.63 28.72
N LYS A 65 -7.26 -18.91 27.62
CA LYS A 65 -8.08 -19.38 26.50
C LYS A 65 -7.27 -19.72 25.25
N ARG A 66 -6.04 -19.20 25.11
CA ARG A 66 -5.24 -19.34 23.87
C ARG A 66 -5.08 -20.79 23.40
N ASN A 67 -4.82 -21.72 24.32
CA ASN A 67 -4.59 -23.13 23.95
C ASN A 67 -5.87 -23.85 23.48
N LYS A 68 -7.06 -23.23 23.66
CA LYS A 68 -8.36 -23.75 23.21
C LYS A 68 -8.84 -23.08 21.92
N LYS A 69 -8.01 -22.25 21.28
CA LYS A 69 -8.34 -21.50 20.07
C LYS A 69 -7.28 -21.77 19.01
N SER A 70 -7.73 -21.87 17.76
CA SER A 70 -6.83 -21.80 16.62
C SER A 70 -6.61 -20.33 16.28
N PHE A 71 -5.34 -19.95 16.08
CA PHE A 71 -4.97 -18.61 15.66
C PHE A 71 -4.53 -18.65 14.22
N ILE A 72 -5.06 -17.71 13.44
CA ILE A 72 -4.60 -17.44 12.09
C ILE A 72 -3.95 -16.07 12.11
N LYS A 73 -2.70 -16.00 11.65
CA LYS A 73 -2.09 -14.73 11.28
C LYS A 73 -2.71 -14.29 9.96
N PHE A 74 -3.67 -13.37 10.03
CA PHE A 74 -4.30 -12.79 8.84
C PHE A 74 -3.76 -11.37 8.65
N VAL A 75 -2.80 -11.22 7.74
CA VAL A 75 -2.44 -9.89 7.22
C VAL A 75 -3.26 -9.66 5.96
N PRO A 76 -4.20 -8.69 5.96
CA PRO A 76 -5.02 -8.45 4.79
C PRO A 76 -4.12 -8.09 3.60
N ALA A 77 -4.48 -8.59 2.41
CA ALA A 77 -3.92 -8.08 1.17
C ALA A 77 -4.19 -6.57 1.13
N SER A 78 -3.14 -5.78 1.34
CA SER A 78 -3.27 -4.33 1.33
C SER A 78 -3.81 -3.92 -0.03
N GLY A 79 -4.85 -3.08 -0.07
CA GLY A 79 -5.37 -2.50 -1.30
C GLY A 79 -4.29 -1.77 -2.11
N ALA A 80 -4.66 -1.28 -3.30
CA ALA A 80 -3.74 -0.63 -4.24
C ALA A 80 -2.72 0.31 -3.56
N ALA A 81 -1.48 0.28 -4.05
CA ALA A 81 -0.36 1.02 -3.48
C ALA A 81 -0.45 2.54 -3.68
N THR A 82 -1.53 3.05 -4.27
CA THR A 82 -1.71 4.45 -4.67
C THR A 82 -1.39 5.44 -3.55
N ARG A 83 -1.86 5.21 -2.31
CA ARG A 83 -1.51 6.10 -1.18
C ARG A 83 -0.04 6.01 -0.77
N MET A 84 0.58 4.84 -0.92
CA MET A 84 1.99 4.63 -0.56
C MET A 84 2.92 5.42 -1.51
N PHE A 85 2.55 5.51 -2.79
CA PHE A 85 3.31 6.24 -3.80
C PHE A 85 2.78 7.66 -4.08
N LYS A 86 1.88 8.20 -3.25
CA LYS A 86 1.26 9.51 -3.49
C LYS A 86 2.30 10.63 -3.75
N PHE A 87 3.34 10.70 -2.92
CA PHE A 87 4.38 11.73 -3.06
C PHE A 87 5.17 11.63 -4.39
N LEU A 88 5.22 10.44 -4.99
CA LEU A 88 5.83 10.21 -6.29
C LEU A 88 4.89 10.60 -7.43
N PHE A 89 3.58 10.36 -7.28
CA PHE A 89 2.57 10.87 -8.22
C PHE A 89 2.55 12.40 -8.23
N ASP A 90 2.51 13.02 -7.04
CA ASP A 90 2.57 14.47 -6.90
C ASP A 90 3.84 15.03 -7.57
N PHE A 91 4.99 14.36 -7.40
CA PHE A 91 6.25 14.70 -8.07
C PHE A 91 6.14 14.61 -9.60
N LEU A 92 5.56 13.56 -10.16
CA LEU A 92 5.42 13.41 -11.61
C LEU A 92 4.50 14.46 -12.24
N GLU A 93 3.47 14.89 -11.52
CA GLU A 93 2.54 15.93 -11.99
C GLU A 93 3.18 17.32 -11.98
N GLU A 94 3.91 17.65 -10.91
CA GLU A 94 4.37 19.00 -10.63
C GLU A 94 5.81 19.31 -11.08
N PHE A 95 6.72 18.33 -11.06
CA PHE A 95 8.13 18.56 -11.36
C PHE A 95 8.38 18.63 -12.87
N LYS A 96 9.19 19.60 -13.30
CA LYS A 96 9.60 19.80 -14.69
C LYS A 96 11.13 19.71 -14.79
N PRO A 97 11.69 18.60 -15.30
CA PRO A 97 13.14 18.37 -15.27
C PRO A 97 13.96 19.32 -16.16
N ASP A 98 13.33 20.03 -17.09
CA ASP A 98 13.94 21.06 -17.93
C ASP A 98 14.01 22.44 -17.25
N GLU A 99 13.17 22.68 -16.23
CA GLU A 99 12.96 24.01 -15.64
C GLU A 99 13.33 24.07 -14.15
N ASP A 100 13.48 22.92 -13.49
CA ASP A 100 13.63 22.82 -12.03
C ASP A 100 14.69 21.78 -11.63
N THR A 101 15.19 21.92 -10.41
CA THR A 101 16.09 20.92 -9.78
C THR A 101 15.34 20.14 -8.71
N ILE A 102 15.76 18.90 -8.45
CA ILE A 102 15.11 18.08 -7.42
C ILE A 102 15.30 18.72 -6.05
N GLU A 103 16.45 19.31 -5.79
CA GLU A 103 16.78 20.03 -4.56
C GLU A 103 15.84 21.22 -4.32
N ASP A 104 15.60 22.03 -5.35
CA ASP A 104 14.71 23.18 -5.29
C ASP A 104 13.25 22.74 -5.13
N TYR A 105 12.81 21.72 -5.87
CA TYR A 105 11.49 21.12 -5.71
C TYR A 105 11.26 20.61 -4.29
N VAL A 106 12.21 19.83 -3.74
CA VAL A 106 12.14 19.28 -2.38
C VAL A 106 12.03 20.39 -1.35
N THR A 107 12.83 21.46 -1.50
CA THR A 107 12.82 22.60 -0.59
C THR A 107 11.50 23.35 -0.65
N ARG A 108 11.02 23.67 -1.86
CA ARG A 108 9.79 24.40 -2.12
C ARG A 108 8.54 23.65 -1.63
N LYS A 109 8.49 22.34 -1.85
CA LYS A 109 7.35 21.48 -1.48
C LYS A 109 7.48 20.84 -0.10
N LYS A 110 8.60 21.07 0.60
CA LYS A 110 8.95 20.41 1.87
C LYS A 110 8.85 18.88 1.76
N ALA A 111 9.26 18.33 0.62
CA ALA A 111 9.07 16.93 0.25
C ALA A 111 10.15 16.00 0.82
N SER A 112 10.24 15.91 2.15
CA SER A 112 11.26 15.11 2.85
C SER A 112 11.26 13.63 2.47
N ASN A 113 10.08 13.04 2.24
CA ASN A 113 9.94 11.66 1.78
C ASN A 113 10.56 11.43 0.40
N LEU A 114 10.44 12.41 -0.51
CA LEU A 114 11.01 12.34 -1.85
C LEU A 114 12.54 12.39 -1.79
N SER A 115 13.09 13.31 -0.98
CA SER A 115 14.54 13.39 -0.76
C SER A 115 15.10 12.08 -0.22
N LYS A 116 14.46 11.51 0.81
CA LYS A 116 14.87 10.22 1.37
C LYS A 116 14.78 9.10 0.33
N PHE A 117 13.70 9.04 -0.43
CA PHE A 117 13.51 8.05 -1.48
C PHE A 117 14.64 8.09 -2.52
N PHE A 118 15.04 9.28 -2.98
CA PHE A 118 16.13 9.41 -3.94
C PHE A 118 17.51 9.12 -3.36
N ASN A 119 17.78 9.50 -2.12
CA ASN A 119 19.03 9.16 -1.44
C ASN A 119 19.23 7.65 -1.31
N ASP A 120 18.15 6.92 -1.00
CA ASP A 120 18.16 5.48 -0.80
C ASP A 120 17.80 4.70 -2.08
N ILE A 121 17.66 5.35 -3.24
CA ILE A 121 17.05 4.75 -4.44
C ILE A 121 17.73 3.46 -4.89
N LYS A 122 19.07 3.37 -4.73
CA LYS A 122 19.87 2.20 -5.12
C LYS A 122 19.73 1.01 -4.16
N SER A 123 19.20 1.23 -2.95
CA SER A 123 19.00 0.19 -1.95
C SER A 123 17.72 -0.62 -2.20
N PHE A 124 16.80 -0.09 -3.02
CA PHE A 124 15.53 -0.75 -3.27
C PHE A 124 15.70 -2.02 -4.13
N PRO A 125 14.99 -3.12 -3.80
CA PRO A 125 15.08 -4.37 -4.56
C PRO A 125 14.69 -4.22 -6.04
N PHE A 126 13.84 -3.25 -6.37
CA PHE A 126 13.41 -2.99 -7.75
C PHE A 126 14.38 -2.13 -8.56
N TYR A 127 15.39 -1.49 -7.94
CA TYR A 127 16.23 -0.49 -8.61
C TYR A 127 16.86 -0.98 -9.92
N ASN A 128 17.51 -2.14 -9.87
CA ASN A 128 18.21 -2.70 -11.03
C ASN A 128 17.25 -3.05 -12.17
N ASN A 129 16.06 -3.58 -11.84
CA ASN A 129 15.06 -3.94 -12.84
C ASN A 129 14.54 -2.69 -13.56
N ILE A 130 14.25 -1.62 -12.82
CA ILE A 130 13.83 -0.33 -13.40
C ILE A 130 14.95 0.25 -14.26
N LYS A 131 16.19 0.28 -13.75
CA LYS A 131 17.34 0.80 -14.49
C LYS A 131 17.55 0.04 -15.81
N GLN A 132 17.48 -1.29 -15.79
CA GLN A 132 17.63 -2.11 -17.00
C GLN A 132 16.51 -1.84 -18.01
N GLN A 133 15.28 -1.63 -17.55
CA GLN A 133 14.16 -1.26 -18.41
C GLN A 133 14.40 0.11 -19.07
N LEU A 134 14.80 1.11 -18.29
CA LEU A 134 15.11 2.45 -18.80
C LEU A 134 16.23 2.45 -19.84
N LEU A 135 17.28 1.65 -19.63
CA LEU A 135 18.38 1.51 -20.60
C LEU A 135 17.93 0.90 -21.93
N LYS A 136 16.88 0.07 -21.92
CA LYS A 136 16.28 -0.48 -23.16
C LYS A 136 15.38 0.53 -23.84
N ASP A 137 14.57 1.25 -23.07
CA ASP A 137 13.56 2.17 -23.59
C ASP A 137 14.17 3.51 -24.06
N TYR A 138 15.27 3.93 -23.44
CA TYR A 138 15.92 5.22 -23.69
C TYR A 138 17.42 5.02 -23.97
N LYS A 139 17.79 5.00 -25.25
CA LYS A 139 19.19 4.81 -25.69
C LYS A 139 20.19 5.83 -25.11
N ILE A 140 19.72 7.04 -24.81
CA ILE A 140 20.53 8.13 -24.26
C ILE A 140 20.38 8.29 -22.75
N PHE A 141 19.74 7.35 -22.04
CA PHE A 141 19.40 7.46 -20.63
C PHE A 141 20.59 7.89 -19.76
N GLU A 142 21.75 7.26 -19.98
CA GLU A 142 22.97 7.53 -19.19
C GLU A 142 23.55 8.94 -19.45
N ASN A 143 23.21 9.55 -20.59
CA ASN A 143 23.66 10.89 -20.95
C ASN A 143 22.70 11.99 -20.46
N LEU A 144 21.53 11.63 -19.93
CA LEU A 144 20.57 12.59 -19.39
C LEU A 144 21.07 13.17 -18.07
N SER A 145 20.59 14.38 -17.72
CA SER A 145 20.85 14.96 -16.40
C SER A 145 20.26 14.08 -15.28
N VAL A 146 20.82 14.19 -14.07
CA VAL A 146 20.33 13.44 -12.90
C VAL A 146 18.83 13.68 -12.66
N ASN A 147 18.37 14.92 -12.83
CA ASN A 147 16.96 15.29 -12.71
C ASN A 147 16.07 14.51 -13.70
N HIS A 148 16.50 14.42 -14.96
CA HIS A 148 15.82 13.64 -15.99
C HIS A 148 15.84 12.15 -15.70
N GLN A 149 16.98 11.60 -15.28
CA GLN A 149 17.10 10.18 -14.96
C GLN A 149 16.15 9.79 -13.82
N LEU A 150 16.09 10.59 -12.75
CA LEU A 150 15.23 10.33 -11.60
C LEU A 150 13.74 10.54 -11.94
N PHE A 151 13.40 11.54 -12.76
CA PHE A 151 12.04 11.72 -13.26
C PHE A 151 11.57 10.51 -14.08
N LEU A 152 12.38 10.05 -15.04
CA LEU A 152 12.08 8.87 -15.84
C LEU A 152 12.01 7.59 -14.98
N PHE A 153 12.84 7.49 -13.95
CA PHE A 153 12.79 6.37 -13.00
C PHE A 153 11.44 6.31 -12.29
N VAL A 154 10.98 7.41 -11.70
CA VAL A 154 9.69 7.45 -11.01
C VAL A 154 8.54 7.20 -11.99
N LYS A 155 8.64 7.76 -13.20
CA LYS A 155 7.66 7.52 -14.27
C LYS A 155 7.58 6.05 -14.64
N SER A 156 8.74 5.39 -14.76
CA SER A 156 8.81 3.97 -15.11
C SER A 156 8.28 3.04 -14.03
N MET A 157 8.52 3.41 -12.78
CA MET A 157 7.99 2.71 -11.63
C MET A 157 6.46 2.72 -11.58
N LEU A 158 5.83 3.86 -11.86
CA LEU A 158 4.41 4.08 -11.59
C LEU A 158 3.48 3.93 -12.79
N ASN A 159 3.96 4.22 -14.01
CA ASN A 159 3.10 4.22 -15.19
C ASN A 159 2.52 2.83 -15.49
N GLU A 160 1.25 2.83 -15.92
CA GLU A 160 0.50 1.62 -16.23
C GLU A 160 1.13 0.80 -17.37
N ASP A 161 1.68 1.49 -18.37
CA ASP A 161 2.37 0.89 -19.52
C ASP A 161 3.79 0.38 -19.19
N GLN A 162 4.23 0.54 -17.95
CA GLN A 162 5.55 0.10 -17.49
C GLN A 162 5.41 -0.88 -16.33
N LEU A 163 5.91 -0.57 -15.13
CA LEU A 163 5.85 -1.50 -14.01
C LEU A 163 4.57 -1.40 -13.19
N ASN A 164 3.80 -0.33 -13.39
CA ASN A 164 2.47 -0.15 -12.80
C ASN A 164 2.42 -0.36 -11.27
N PHE A 165 3.46 0.03 -10.54
CA PHE A 165 3.51 -0.19 -9.09
C PHE A 165 2.40 0.56 -8.35
N GLY A 166 1.88 1.65 -8.94
CA GLY A 166 0.74 2.40 -8.40
C GLY A 166 -0.54 1.58 -8.24
N ASN A 167 -0.83 0.69 -9.19
CA ASN A 167 -2.01 -0.16 -9.20
C ASN A 167 -1.71 -1.61 -8.79
N CYS A 168 -0.44 -1.96 -8.63
CA CYS A 168 -0.03 -3.28 -8.16
C CYS A 168 -0.47 -3.51 -6.69
N PRO A 169 -1.02 -4.70 -6.35
CA PRO A 169 -1.21 -5.09 -4.97
C PRO A 169 0.11 -5.01 -4.20
N LYS A 170 0.14 -4.36 -3.03
CA LYS A 170 1.40 -4.14 -2.28
C LYS A 170 2.15 -5.45 -1.98
N GLY A 171 1.42 -6.55 -1.81
CA GLY A 171 1.99 -7.87 -1.59
C GLY A 171 2.91 -8.34 -2.73
N LEU A 172 2.65 -7.91 -3.96
CA LEU A 172 3.44 -8.30 -5.13
C LEU A 172 4.62 -7.36 -5.40
N LEU A 173 4.78 -6.31 -4.61
CA LEU A 173 5.89 -5.39 -4.79
C LEU A 173 7.20 -6.05 -4.34
N PRO A 174 8.30 -5.86 -5.11
CA PRO A 174 9.65 -6.20 -4.66
C PRO A 174 9.95 -5.56 -3.31
N PHE A 175 10.26 -6.38 -2.30
CA PHE A 175 10.34 -5.92 -0.92
C PHE A 175 11.69 -6.21 -0.26
N HIS A 176 12.25 -7.39 -0.49
CA HIS A 176 13.55 -7.78 0.09
C HIS A 176 14.52 -8.27 -0.97
N HIS A 177 15.81 -7.95 -0.80
CA HIS A 177 16.88 -8.41 -1.68
C HIS A 177 17.76 -9.43 -0.94
N TYR A 178 17.61 -10.71 -1.28
CA TYR A 178 18.53 -11.77 -0.84
C TYR A 178 19.70 -11.89 -1.81
N LYS A 179 20.74 -12.63 -1.40
CA LYS A 179 21.94 -12.86 -2.22
C LYS A 179 21.63 -13.33 -3.65
N ASN A 180 20.61 -14.17 -3.82
CA ASN A 180 20.33 -14.85 -5.09
C ASN A 180 18.96 -14.51 -5.69
N ARG A 181 18.11 -13.75 -4.99
CA ARG A 181 16.75 -13.43 -5.46
C ARG A 181 16.18 -12.21 -4.77
N ILE A 182 15.20 -11.60 -5.43
CA ILE A 182 14.31 -10.61 -4.83
C ILE A 182 13.05 -11.33 -4.36
N ALA A 183 12.63 -11.06 -3.13
CA ALA A 183 11.36 -11.53 -2.59
C ALA A 183 10.35 -10.39 -2.55
N THR A 184 9.12 -10.71 -2.88
CA THR A 184 7.97 -9.83 -2.74
C THR A 184 7.49 -9.78 -1.29
N ALA A 185 6.73 -8.75 -0.92
CA ALA A 185 6.16 -8.65 0.41
C ALA A 185 5.26 -9.85 0.77
N PHE A 186 4.64 -10.48 -0.23
CA PHE A 186 3.81 -11.67 -0.07
C PHE A 186 4.64 -12.92 0.20
N GLU A 187 5.74 -13.13 -0.53
CA GLU A 187 6.66 -14.25 -0.28
C GLU A 187 7.32 -14.16 1.10
N GLU A 188 7.70 -12.95 1.54
CA GLU A 188 8.19 -12.72 2.90
C GLU A 188 7.16 -13.08 3.95
N HIS A 189 5.90 -12.70 3.74
CA HIS A 189 4.83 -13.05 4.66
C HIS A 189 4.62 -14.57 4.73
N LEU A 190 4.67 -15.28 3.59
CA LEU A 190 4.61 -16.74 3.58
C LEU A 190 5.80 -17.37 4.32
N PHE A 191 7.00 -16.82 4.17
CA PHE A 191 8.20 -17.32 4.84
C PHE A 191 8.16 -17.07 6.36
N GLU A 192 7.72 -15.91 6.82
CA GLU A 192 7.58 -15.59 8.25
C GLU A 192 6.42 -16.37 8.91
N GLY A 193 5.42 -16.76 8.12
CA GLY A 193 4.26 -17.53 8.58
C GLY A 193 4.45 -19.04 8.60
N ALA A 194 5.53 -19.56 8.00
CA ALA A 194 5.91 -20.98 7.97
C ALA A 194 6.73 -21.36 9.22
#